data_AF-A0ABC9EWB8-F1
#
_entry.id   AF-A0ABC9EWB8-F1
#
_cell.length_a   1.000
_cell.length_b   1.000
_cell.length_c   1.000
_cell.angle_alpha   90.00
_cell.angle_beta   90.00
_cell.angle_gamma   90.00
#
_symmetry.space_group_name_H-M   'P 1'
#
loop_
_entity.id
_entity.type
_entity.pdbx_description
1 polymer ?
#
loop_
_entity_poly.entity_id
_entity_poly.type
_entity_poly.pdbx_seq_one_letter_code
_entity_poly.pdbx_strand_id
1 'polypeptide(L)'
;MKDCASTISQTSKSTLKIICLWTLHYSPFGEQVPFGSDVLFGTWQNPLVDLLSWTLAFIPQAPTRRGAVMSHHFHALIHIPFLPVPFSPGVSVASPSTSRTLRLPRARASVEKREQAMEEQGGAAALGWAARDATGVLSPYNFSRRVPRDDDVTIKVLYCGICHTDLHIIKNDWGNAMYPVVPGHEIVGVVTGVGGGVTKFKAGDTVGVGYFVGSCRSCDSCGQGNENYCAGVVLTSNGVDAAHGGTATKGGFSDVIVVSEHYVLRVPDGLALDRTAPLLCAGVTVYSPMMRHGLNAPGKHLGVVGLGGLGHVAVKFGKAFGMKVTVISTSPSKRQEAVEHLGADDFLVSRDAEQMKAAAGTMDGIIDTVSAWHPITPLLALMKPLGQMVVVGVPNKPLELPVYAIVPGGKGVAGNSVGSVGDCQAMLEFAGKHGIGAEVEVIKMDYVNTAIERLEKNDVRYRFVIDVAGSNLGSAA
;
A
#
# COMPACT_ATOMS: atom_id res chain seq x y z
N MET A 1 -45.53 -33.25 18.83
CA MET A 1 -46.58 -34.25 19.20
C MET A 1 -47.54 -34.29 18.01
N LYS A 2 -47.71 -35.33 17.20
CA LYS A 2 -47.32 -36.74 17.24
C LYS A 2 -46.96 -37.18 15.80
N ASP A 3 -46.16 -38.23 15.74
CA ASP A 3 -45.56 -38.87 14.58
C ASP A 3 -46.54 -39.49 13.58
N CYS A 4 -46.10 -39.59 12.33
CA CYS A 4 -46.33 -40.77 11.51
C CYS A 4 -45.13 -40.99 10.57
N ALA A 5 -44.50 -42.15 10.66
CA ALA A 5 -43.29 -42.54 9.92
C ALA A 5 -43.57 -43.65 8.88
N SER A 6 -42.60 -43.80 7.95
CA SER A 6 -42.34 -44.93 7.01
C SER A 6 -43.25 -45.03 5.75
N THR A 7 -42.81 -45.39 4.52
CA THR A 7 -41.69 -46.23 4.04
C THR A 7 -41.30 -45.90 2.56
N ILE A 8 -40.11 -46.35 2.16
CA ILE A 8 -39.33 -46.20 0.89
C ILE A 8 -39.94 -46.84 -0.37
N SER A 9 -39.70 -46.25 -1.57
CA SER A 9 -39.43 -46.97 -2.83
C SER A 9 -38.88 -46.04 -3.93
N GLN A 10 -37.84 -46.50 -4.64
CA GLN A 10 -37.13 -45.83 -5.74
C GLN A 10 -37.93 -45.89 -7.06
N THR A 11 -37.87 -44.84 -7.89
CA THR A 11 -37.24 -44.84 -9.25
C THR A 11 -37.64 -43.63 -10.11
N SER A 12 -36.67 -43.18 -10.92
CA SER A 12 -36.84 -42.58 -12.26
C SER A 12 -37.12 -41.08 -12.44
N LYS A 13 -36.02 -40.34 -12.70
CA LYS A 13 -35.81 -39.35 -13.78
C LYS A 13 -37.04 -38.59 -14.31
N SER A 14 -37.15 -37.28 -14.01
CA SER A 14 -37.38 -36.25 -15.02
C SER A 14 -37.03 -34.86 -14.49
N THR A 15 -36.18 -34.16 -15.22
CA THR A 15 -35.83 -32.75 -15.04
C THR A 15 -37.03 -31.87 -15.34
N LEU A 16 -37.65 -31.26 -14.31
CA LEU A 16 -38.59 -30.15 -14.52
C LEU A 16 -37.96 -28.85 -13.99
N LYS A 17 -37.52 -28.00 -14.92
CA LYS A 17 -37.25 -26.58 -14.67
C LYS A 17 -38.59 -25.90 -14.40
N ILE A 18 -38.84 -25.49 -13.16
CA ILE A 18 -39.91 -24.56 -12.83
C ILE A 18 -39.39 -23.15 -13.14
N ILE A 19 -39.85 -22.59 -14.25
CA ILE A 19 -39.75 -21.17 -14.54
C ILE A 19 -40.95 -20.51 -13.86
N CYS A 20 -40.72 -19.78 -12.77
CA CYS A 20 -41.71 -18.86 -12.21
C CYS A 20 -41.83 -17.64 -13.12
N LEU A 21 -42.90 -17.56 -13.90
CA LEU A 21 -43.38 -16.32 -14.50
C LEU A 21 -44.15 -15.53 -13.43
N TRP A 22 -43.66 -14.33 -13.10
CA TRP A 22 -44.43 -13.33 -12.38
C TRP A 22 -45.38 -12.63 -13.36
N THR A 23 -46.67 -12.86 -13.21
CA THR A 23 -47.73 -12.16 -13.93
C THR A 23 -48.18 -10.96 -13.10
N LEU A 24 -47.83 -9.74 -13.51
CA LEU A 24 -48.37 -8.50 -12.95
C LEU A 24 -49.82 -8.33 -13.42
N HIS A 25 -50.78 -8.38 -12.50
CA HIS A 25 -52.15 -7.95 -12.71
C HIS A 25 -52.25 -6.43 -12.47
N TYR A 26 -52.62 -5.68 -13.51
CA TYR A 26 -53.15 -4.33 -13.42
C TYR A 26 -54.67 -4.40 -13.52
N SER A 27 -55.39 -3.70 -12.64
CA SER A 27 -56.83 -3.48 -12.74
C SER A 27 -57.11 -1.98 -12.57
N PRO A 28 -57.95 -1.35 -13.42
CA PRO A 28 -58.26 0.08 -13.34
C PRO A 28 -59.65 0.32 -12.75
N PHE A 29 -59.80 1.35 -11.92
CA PHE A 29 -61.07 2.06 -11.75
C PHE A 29 -60.76 3.51 -11.35
N GLY A 30 -61.38 4.45 -12.05
CA GLY A 30 -61.26 5.88 -11.81
C GLY A 30 -62.52 6.47 -11.20
N GLU A 31 -62.44 7.73 -10.76
CA GLU A 31 -63.54 8.69 -10.74
C GLU A 31 -63.04 10.13 -10.53
N GLN A 32 -63.94 11.09 -10.75
CA GLN A 32 -63.74 12.36 -11.46
C GLN A 32 -63.42 13.64 -10.63
N VAL A 33 -62.89 14.59 -11.42
CA VAL A 33 -62.67 16.08 -11.35
C VAL A 33 -63.68 16.93 -10.52
N PRO A 34 -63.41 18.23 -10.17
CA PRO A 34 -63.35 19.35 -11.15
C PRO A 34 -62.31 20.51 -10.93
N PHE A 35 -61.83 21.01 -12.08
CA PHE A 35 -61.58 22.40 -12.55
C PHE A 35 -60.58 23.40 -11.93
N GLY A 36 -59.72 23.92 -12.83
CA GLY A 36 -59.03 25.22 -12.78
C GLY A 36 -58.07 25.37 -13.97
N SER A 37 -58.37 26.27 -14.91
CA SER A 37 -57.74 26.58 -16.22
C SER A 37 -56.25 26.95 -16.13
N ASP A 38 -55.39 26.63 -17.12
CA ASP A 38 -55.22 27.43 -18.34
C ASP A 38 -54.67 26.62 -19.54
N VAL A 39 -55.08 27.08 -20.72
CA VAL A 39 -54.90 26.50 -22.05
C VAL A 39 -53.67 27.09 -22.74
N LEU A 40 -52.90 26.27 -23.48
CA LEU A 40 -52.40 26.61 -24.82
C LEU A 40 -52.04 25.33 -25.59
N PHE A 41 -52.65 25.22 -26.78
CA PHE A 41 -52.62 24.08 -27.71
C PHE A 41 -51.32 23.99 -28.52
N GLY A 42 -50.94 22.76 -28.89
CA GLY A 42 -49.94 22.46 -29.91
C GLY A 42 -49.90 20.97 -30.26
N THR A 43 -50.77 20.57 -31.18
CA THR A 43 -50.97 19.24 -31.80
C THR A 43 -49.79 18.89 -32.75
N TRP A 44 -49.42 17.68 -33.17
CA TRP A 44 -50.12 16.51 -33.73
C TRP A 44 -49.18 15.27 -33.74
N GLN A 45 -49.78 14.10 -33.48
CA GLN A 45 -49.65 12.77 -34.12
C GLN A 45 -48.29 12.16 -34.56
N ASN A 46 -48.13 10.93 -34.05
CA ASN A 46 -47.35 9.81 -34.57
C ASN A 46 -48.02 9.23 -35.84
N PRO A 47 -47.28 8.60 -36.77
CA PRO A 47 -47.43 7.14 -36.85
C PRO A 47 -46.15 6.35 -37.18
N LEU A 48 -46.21 5.08 -36.79
CA LEU A 48 -45.38 3.96 -37.23
C LEU A 48 -45.45 3.75 -38.76
N VAL A 49 -44.40 3.17 -39.35
CA VAL A 49 -44.41 1.97 -40.23
C VAL A 49 -43.06 1.83 -41.00
N ASP A 50 -42.39 0.71 -40.75
CA ASP A 50 -41.63 -0.21 -41.62
C ASP A 50 -40.49 0.17 -42.61
N LEU A 51 -39.51 -0.75 -42.59
CA LEU A 51 -38.79 -1.40 -43.70
C LEU A 51 -37.63 -0.68 -44.44
N LEU A 52 -36.43 -1.20 -44.13
CA LEU A 52 -35.44 -1.81 -45.04
C LEU A 52 -35.09 -1.13 -46.40
N SER A 53 -33.78 -0.90 -46.52
CA SER A 53 -32.94 -0.77 -47.73
C SER A 53 -33.01 0.54 -48.51
N TRP A 54 -31.83 1.11 -48.81
CA TRP A 54 -31.32 1.44 -50.15
C TRP A 54 -29.96 2.15 -49.96
N THR A 55 -28.90 1.47 -50.37
CA THR A 55 -27.57 2.04 -50.64
C THR A 55 -27.68 3.04 -51.79
N LEU A 56 -27.04 4.20 -51.69
CA LEU A 56 -26.31 4.82 -52.81
C LEU A 56 -25.40 5.96 -52.33
N ALA A 57 -24.22 5.96 -52.93
CA ALA A 57 -23.05 6.73 -52.61
C ALA A 57 -23.13 8.18 -53.10
N PHE A 58 -22.40 9.08 -52.42
CA PHE A 58 -21.86 10.30 -53.02
C PHE A 58 -20.43 10.55 -52.50
N ILE A 59 -19.46 10.42 -53.41
CA ILE A 59 -18.16 11.10 -53.38
C ILE A 59 -18.01 11.73 -54.77
N PRO A 60 -17.78 13.06 -54.86
CA PRO A 60 -16.52 13.58 -55.43
C PRO A 60 -16.09 14.88 -54.74
N GLN A 61 -14.86 15.42 -54.79
CA GLN A 61 -13.55 15.06 -55.32
C GLN A 61 -12.57 16.03 -54.65
N ALA A 62 -11.32 15.59 -54.44
CA ALA A 62 -10.20 16.42 -54.02
C ALA A 62 -9.69 17.35 -55.15
N PRO A 63 -8.73 18.24 -54.82
CA PRO A 63 -7.51 18.25 -55.62
C PRO A 63 -6.22 18.05 -54.80
N THR A 64 -5.38 17.21 -55.40
CA THR A 64 -4.01 16.77 -55.10
C THR A 64 -2.96 17.91 -55.08
N ARG A 65 -1.85 17.80 -54.33
CA ARG A 65 -0.49 17.28 -54.71
C ARG A 65 0.44 17.63 -53.53
N ARG A 66 1.57 17.00 -53.15
CA ARG A 66 2.48 15.87 -53.48
C ARG A 66 3.40 15.85 -52.22
N GLY A 67 4.02 14.78 -51.72
CA GLY A 67 4.28 13.43 -52.17
C GLY A 67 5.21 12.74 -51.14
N ALA A 68 5.72 11.58 -51.56
CA ALA A 68 6.70 10.69 -50.91
C ALA A 68 6.11 9.36 -50.42
N VAL A 69 6.78 8.31 -50.88
CA VAL A 69 6.33 6.93 -51.08
C VAL A 69 6.95 6.01 -50.03
N MET A 70 6.14 5.04 -49.59
CA MET A 70 6.39 3.67 -49.12
C MET A 70 7.68 3.30 -48.36
N SER A 71 7.51 2.54 -47.27
CA SER A 71 7.72 1.08 -47.32
C SER A 71 7.11 0.37 -46.09
N HIS A 72 6.41 -0.73 -46.36
CA HIS A 72 5.98 -1.72 -45.36
C HIS A 72 7.04 -2.82 -45.28
N HIS A 73 7.39 -3.24 -44.07
CA HIS A 73 8.10 -4.50 -43.84
C HIS A 73 7.30 -5.40 -42.90
N PHE A 74 6.88 -6.52 -43.49
CA PHE A 74 6.52 -7.77 -42.84
C PHE A 74 7.73 -8.30 -42.04
N HIS A 75 7.49 -8.79 -40.82
CA HIS A 75 8.45 -9.67 -40.15
C HIS A 75 7.94 -11.11 -40.21
N ALA A 76 8.71 -11.93 -40.92
CA ALA A 76 8.57 -13.37 -41.00
C ALA A 76 9.26 -14.03 -39.79
N LEU A 77 8.60 -15.05 -39.24
CA LEU A 77 9.16 -15.99 -38.27
C LEU A 77 10.22 -16.87 -38.95
N ILE A 78 11.45 -16.88 -38.43
CA ILE A 78 12.50 -17.81 -38.83
C ILE A 78 12.91 -18.63 -37.60
N HIS A 79 12.68 -19.94 -37.70
CA HIS A 79 13.22 -20.97 -36.81
C HIS A 79 14.74 -21.10 -36.99
N ILE A 80 15.49 -21.10 -35.89
CA ILE A 80 16.93 -21.40 -35.85
C ILE A 80 17.11 -22.84 -35.35
N PRO A 81 17.79 -23.75 -36.07
CA PRO A 81 18.11 -25.07 -35.59
C PRO A 81 19.42 -25.08 -34.76
N PHE A 82 19.41 -25.89 -33.71
CA PHE A 82 20.54 -26.23 -32.84
C PHE A 82 21.63 -26.99 -33.62
N LEU A 83 22.90 -26.64 -33.37
CA LEU A 83 24.08 -27.45 -33.72
C LEU A 83 24.85 -27.84 -32.45
N PRO A 84 25.42 -29.06 -32.37
CA PRO A 84 26.05 -29.60 -31.17
C PRO A 84 27.55 -29.22 -31.08
N VAL A 85 28.04 -29.08 -29.85
CA VAL A 85 29.46 -28.85 -29.51
C VAL A 85 30.12 -30.20 -29.17
N PRO A 86 31.31 -30.54 -29.69
CA PRO A 86 31.97 -31.79 -29.35
C PRO A 86 32.82 -31.69 -28.07
N PHE A 87 32.77 -32.77 -27.29
CA PHE A 87 33.61 -33.07 -26.13
C PHE A 87 34.97 -33.66 -26.56
N SER A 88 36.03 -33.41 -25.78
CA SER A 88 37.19 -34.31 -25.68
C SER A 88 37.92 -34.15 -24.32
N PRO A 89 38.63 -35.18 -23.81
CA PRO A 89 38.87 -35.38 -22.37
C PRO A 89 40.35 -35.38 -21.90
N GLY A 90 40.55 -35.26 -20.57
CA GLY A 90 41.74 -35.68 -19.79
C GLY A 90 42.92 -34.68 -19.78
N VAL A 91 43.83 -34.56 -18.80
CA VAL A 91 44.22 -35.20 -17.52
C VAL A 91 45.08 -34.12 -16.79
N SER A 92 45.06 -33.88 -15.47
CA SER A 92 45.92 -34.55 -14.48
C SER A 92 45.86 -33.81 -13.13
N VAL A 93 45.93 -34.57 -12.04
CA VAL A 93 45.97 -34.13 -10.65
C VAL A 93 47.43 -33.97 -10.21
N ALA A 94 47.75 -32.87 -9.51
CA ALA A 94 48.92 -32.81 -8.64
C ALA A 94 48.68 -31.83 -7.47
N SER A 95 49.07 -32.25 -6.27
CA SER A 95 49.22 -31.46 -5.04
C SER A 95 50.25 -32.20 -4.18
N PRO A 96 50.82 -31.60 -3.12
CA PRO A 96 51.07 -30.18 -2.82
C PRO A 96 52.54 -29.96 -2.38
N SER A 97 53.00 -28.71 -2.17
CA SER A 97 53.89 -28.39 -1.04
C SER A 97 54.20 -26.90 -0.87
N THR A 98 54.50 -26.57 0.39
CA THR A 98 55.19 -25.40 0.95
C THR A 98 54.36 -24.21 1.44
N SER A 99 54.47 -24.01 2.75
CA SER A 99 53.92 -22.92 3.54
C SER A 99 54.48 -21.56 3.10
N ARG A 100 53.60 -20.57 2.97
CA ARG A 100 53.99 -19.16 2.95
C ARG A 100 53.06 -18.40 3.88
N THR A 101 53.62 -17.86 4.94
CA THR A 101 52.99 -16.92 5.87
C THR A 101 52.49 -15.71 5.10
N LEU A 102 51.17 -15.60 4.92
CA LEU A 102 50.53 -14.43 4.33
C LEU A 102 50.47 -13.33 5.41
N ARG A 103 51.37 -12.35 5.33
CA ARG A 103 51.11 -11.04 5.95
C ARG A 103 49.95 -10.42 5.18
N LEU A 104 48.89 -10.04 5.87
CA LEU A 104 47.80 -9.22 5.32
C LEU A 104 48.25 -7.76 5.26
N PRO A 105 48.31 -7.13 4.07
CA PRO A 105 48.09 -5.70 3.96
C PRO A 105 46.78 -5.43 3.18
N ARG A 106 46.17 -4.27 3.44
CA ARG A 106 45.12 -3.59 2.63
C ARG A 106 43.65 -3.59 3.09
N ALA A 107 43.37 -3.52 4.39
CA ALA A 107 42.09 -2.95 4.83
C ALA A 107 42.09 -1.41 4.69
N ARG A 108 43.15 -0.73 5.11
CA ARG A 108 43.20 0.74 5.18
C ARG A 108 43.31 1.45 3.82
N ALA A 109 44.21 0.99 2.96
CA ALA A 109 44.43 1.58 1.63
C ALA A 109 43.28 1.34 0.64
N SER A 110 42.36 0.40 0.92
CA SER A 110 41.16 0.18 0.11
C SER A 110 39.99 1.05 0.59
N VAL A 111 39.98 1.49 1.85
CA VAL A 111 39.02 2.46 2.38
C VAL A 111 39.36 3.86 1.86
N GLU A 112 40.62 4.29 1.94
CA GLU A 112 41.06 5.63 1.48
C GLU A 112 40.84 5.85 -0.03
N LYS A 113 41.10 4.82 -0.86
CA LYS A 113 40.80 4.88 -2.31
C LYS A 113 39.31 4.88 -2.63
N ARG A 114 38.47 4.38 -1.73
CA ARG A 114 37.01 4.36 -1.89
C ARG A 114 36.39 5.68 -1.44
N GLU A 115 36.89 6.25 -0.36
CA GLU A 115 36.53 7.61 0.08
C GLU A 115 36.83 8.63 -1.03
N GLN A 116 38.01 8.55 -1.66
CA GLN A 116 38.38 9.44 -2.77
C GLN A 116 37.49 9.30 -4.02
N ALA A 117 37.03 8.08 -4.36
CA ALA A 117 36.12 7.87 -5.49
C ALA A 117 34.66 8.30 -5.19
N MET A 118 34.27 8.32 -3.91
CA MET A 118 32.97 8.80 -3.46
C MET A 118 32.95 10.33 -3.36
N GLU A 119 34.10 10.94 -3.06
CA GLU A 119 34.33 12.39 -2.99
C GLU A 119 34.23 13.07 -4.39
N GLU A 120 34.61 12.37 -5.46
CA GLU A 120 34.50 12.86 -6.85
C GLU A 120 33.04 13.08 -7.31
N GLN A 121 32.03 12.51 -6.62
CA GLN A 121 30.60 12.74 -6.87
C GLN A 121 29.97 13.79 -5.94
N GLY A 122 30.77 14.43 -5.08
CA GLY A 122 30.39 15.50 -4.15
C GLY A 122 29.50 15.08 -2.97
N GLY A 123 28.83 13.94 -3.07
CA GLY A 123 27.89 13.40 -2.09
C GLY A 123 28.53 12.75 -0.85
N ALA A 124 27.82 12.74 0.28
CA ALA A 124 28.30 12.07 1.49
C ALA A 124 28.24 10.54 1.35
N ALA A 125 29.29 9.85 1.80
CA ALA A 125 29.29 8.40 1.86
C ALA A 125 28.20 7.87 2.79
N ALA A 126 27.52 6.82 2.37
CA ALA A 126 26.48 6.15 3.14
C ALA A 126 26.62 4.63 3.04
N LEU A 127 26.26 3.95 4.13
CA LEU A 127 26.26 2.51 4.24
C LEU A 127 24.87 2.03 4.59
N GLY A 128 24.38 1.05 3.84
CA GLY A 128 23.09 0.43 4.09
C GLY A 128 23.06 -1.01 3.63
N TRP A 129 21.88 -1.61 3.68
CA TRP A 129 21.65 -2.97 3.21
C TRP A 129 20.72 -2.95 2.01
N ALA A 130 21.11 -3.65 0.95
CA ALA A 130 20.40 -3.64 -0.32
C ALA A 130 20.12 -5.05 -0.85
N ALA A 131 18.95 -5.19 -1.48
CA ALA A 131 18.65 -6.29 -2.38
C ALA A 131 19.26 -6.00 -3.76
N ARG A 132 19.75 -7.03 -4.44
CA ARG A 132 20.37 -6.90 -5.78
C ARG A 132 19.60 -7.62 -6.89
N ASP A 133 18.62 -8.43 -6.51
CA ASP A 133 17.76 -9.18 -7.39
C ASP A 133 16.45 -9.56 -6.66
N ALA A 134 15.54 -10.23 -7.38
CA ALA A 134 14.20 -10.61 -6.93
C ALA A 134 14.18 -11.70 -5.83
N THR A 135 15.32 -12.26 -5.43
CA THR A 135 15.36 -13.07 -4.20
C THR A 135 15.04 -12.22 -2.97
N GLY A 136 15.35 -10.92 -3.05
CA GLY A 136 15.15 -9.96 -1.97
C GLY A 136 16.16 -10.08 -0.84
N VAL A 137 17.21 -10.89 -0.97
CA VAL A 137 18.24 -11.05 0.07
C VAL A 137 19.01 -9.74 0.24
N LEU A 138 18.99 -9.22 1.46
CA LEU A 138 19.67 -7.98 1.83
C LEU A 138 21.10 -8.26 2.27
N SER A 139 22.04 -7.43 1.80
CA SER A 139 23.45 -7.47 2.18
C SER A 139 24.07 -6.07 2.21
N PRO A 140 25.21 -5.86 2.91
CA PRO A 140 25.87 -4.56 2.96
C PRO A 140 26.12 -3.95 1.58
N TYR A 141 25.86 -2.65 1.47
CA TYR A 141 25.94 -1.88 0.24
C TYR A 141 26.41 -0.45 0.56
N ASN A 142 27.55 -0.08 -0.02
CA ASN A 142 28.08 1.28 0.04
C ASN A 142 27.54 2.07 -1.15
N PHE A 143 27.13 3.30 -0.89
CA PHE A 143 26.64 4.23 -1.90
C PHE A 143 26.88 5.67 -1.45
N SER A 144 26.62 6.62 -2.34
CA SER A 144 26.70 8.04 -2.02
C SER A 144 25.30 8.63 -1.90
N ARG A 145 25.06 9.41 -0.85
CA ARG A 145 23.92 10.33 -0.77
C ARG A 145 24.26 11.57 -1.57
N ARG A 146 23.26 12.19 -2.20
CA ARG A 146 23.44 13.48 -2.86
C ARG A 146 23.93 14.56 -1.88
N VAL A 147 24.57 15.59 -2.40
CA VAL A 147 24.90 16.81 -1.65
C VAL A 147 23.60 17.41 -1.10
N PRO A 148 23.54 17.77 0.21
CA PRO A 148 22.43 18.54 0.75
C PRO A 148 22.27 19.88 0.02
N ARG A 149 21.04 20.20 -0.37
CA ARG A 149 20.64 21.50 -0.93
C ARG A 149 20.33 22.47 0.20
N ASP A 150 19.97 23.68 -0.21
CA ASP A 150 19.65 24.76 0.71
C ASP A 150 18.43 24.46 1.60
N ASP A 151 17.47 23.67 1.11
CA ASP A 151 16.24 23.27 1.82
C ASP A 151 16.31 21.87 2.45
N ASP A 152 17.49 21.23 2.47
CA ASP A 152 17.63 19.85 2.93
C ASP A 152 18.07 19.70 4.38
N VAL A 153 17.62 18.60 4.95
CA VAL A 153 17.98 18.13 6.28
C VAL A 153 18.75 16.82 6.13
N THR A 154 19.93 16.76 6.75
CA THR A 154 20.72 15.53 6.89
C THR A 154 20.35 14.86 8.20
N ILE A 155 19.97 13.60 8.15
CA ILE A 155 19.39 12.85 9.26
C ILE A 155 20.21 11.58 9.48
N LYS A 156 20.77 11.43 10.68
CA LYS A 156 21.29 10.14 11.15
C LYS A 156 20.10 9.24 11.50
N VAL A 157 19.99 8.10 10.85
CA VAL A 157 18.90 7.15 11.08
C VAL A 157 19.14 6.43 12.40
N LEU A 158 18.14 6.44 13.28
CA LEU A 158 18.15 5.68 14.53
C LEU A 158 17.39 4.37 14.38
N TYR A 159 16.14 4.47 13.91
CA TYR A 159 15.25 3.34 13.73
C TYR A 159 14.61 3.38 12.34
N CYS A 160 14.38 2.20 11.77
CA CYS A 160 13.56 2.07 10.57
C CYS A 160 12.60 0.90 10.72
N GLY A 161 11.31 1.15 10.58
CA GLY A 161 10.30 0.09 10.54
C GLY A 161 10.40 -0.77 9.28
N ILE A 162 9.87 -2.00 9.37
CA ILE A 162 9.70 -2.92 8.24
C ILE A 162 8.21 -3.12 8.00
N CYS A 163 7.77 -2.99 6.75
CA CYS A 163 6.42 -3.32 6.34
C CYS A 163 6.37 -4.14 5.05
N HIS A 164 5.17 -4.59 4.66
CA HIS A 164 4.99 -5.43 3.46
C HIS A 164 5.38 -4.70 2.17
N THR A 165 5.32 -3.37 2.13
CA THR A 165 5.80 -2.59 1.00
C THR A 165 7.30 -2.82 0.75
N ASP A 166 8.12 -2.90 1.81
CA ASP A 166 9.55 -3.21 1.65
C ASP A 166 9.75 -4.60 1.04
N LEU A 167 8.98 -5.59 1.51
CA LEU A 167 8.97 -6.96 0.99
C LEU A 167 8.60 -7.03 -0.49
N HIS A 168 7.51 -6.38 -0.89
CA HIS A 168 7.04 -6.37 -2.28
C HIS A 168 8.04 -5.70 -3.23
N ILE A 169 8.68 -4.61 -2.78
CA ILE A 169 9.70 -3.93 -3.59
C ILE A 169 10.93 -4.82 -3.76
N ILE A 170 11.49 -5.40 -2.68
CA ILE A 170 12.73 -6.18 -2.79
C ILE A 170 12.56 -7.51 -3.53
N LYS A 171 11.37 -8.10 -3.50
CA LYS A 171 11.03 -9.30 -4.29
C LYS A 171 10.51 -8.98 -5.70
N ASN A 172 10.39 -7.70 -6.03
CA ASN A 172 9.87 -7.23 -7.32
C ASN A 172 8.46 -7.74 -7.66
N ASP A 173 7.59 -7.90 -6.66
CA ASP A 173 6.22 -8.41 -6.85
C ASP A 173 5.37 -7.51 -7.77
N TRP A 174 5.73 -6.23 -7.87
CA TRP A 174 5.07 -5.23 -8.71
C TRP A 174 5.82 -4.95 -10.02
N GLY A 175 6.93 -5.64 -10.30
CA GLY A 175 7.70 -5.49 -11.55
C GLY A 175 8.39 -4.13 -11.72
N ASN A 176 8.61 -3.38 -10.63
CA ASN A 176 9.14 -2.01 -10.64
C ASN A 176 10.42 -1.82 -9.81
N ALA A 177 11.06 -2.89 -9.34
CA ALA A 177 12.29 -2.80 -8.55
C ALA A 177 13.48 -2.32 -9.40
N MET A 178 14.17 -1.26 -8.94
CA MET A 178 15.39 -0.72 -9.54
C MET A 178 16.61 -1.12 -8.70
N TYR A 179 17.08 -2.35 -8.90
CA TYR A 179 18.22 -2.88 -8.15
C TYR A 179 19.53 -2.11 -8.43
N PRO A 180 20.41 -1.94 -7.42
CA PRO A 180 20.25 -2.37 -6.03
C PRO A 180 19.22 -1.51 -5.26
N VAL A 181 18.32 -2.15 -4.51
CA VAL A 181 17.27 -1.47 -3.71
C VAL A 181 17.69 -1.46 -2.24
N VAL A 182 17.76 -0.28 -1.63
CA VAL A 182 17.88 -0.11 -0.17
C VAL A 182 16.47 0.19 0.38
N PRO A 183 15.82 -0.72 1.13
CA PRO A 183 14.45 -0.53 1.61
C PRO A 183 14.34 0.47 2.78
N GLY A 184 13.11 0.61 3.31
CA GLY A 184 12.84 1.38 4.51
C GLY A 184 12.23 2.76 4.22
N HIS A 185 11.02 2.98 4.74
CA HIS A 185 10.25 4.22 4.58
C HIS A 185 9.46 4.59 5.85
N GLU A 186 9.92 4.06 6.98
CA GLU A 186 9.37 4.25 8.32
C GLU A 186 10.50 4.74 9.23
N ILE A 187 11.08 5.89 8.90
CA ILE A 187 12.41 6.30 9.39
C ILE A 187 12.26 7.27 10.56
N VAL A 188 12.90 6.98 11.69
CA VAL A 188 13.09 7.94 12.79
C VAL A 188 14.57 8.17 13.01
N GLY A 189 14.97 9.42 13.14
CA GLY A 189 16.36 9.83 13.22
C GLY A 189 16.57 11.13 13.96
N VAL A 190 17.83 11.57 14.00
CA VAL A 190 18.24 12.86 14.56
C VAL A 190 18.92 13.68 13.47
N VAL A 191 18.53 14.95 13.38
CA VAL A 191 19.15 15.89 12.44
C VAL A 191 20.61 16.11 12.81
N THR A 192 21.52 15.93 11.85
CA THR A 192 22.96 16.18 12.01
C THR A 192 23.45 17.40 11.25
N GLY A 193 22.70 17.85 10.24
CA GLY A 193 23.00 19.05 9.48
C GLY A 193 21.78 19.56 8.72
N VAL A 194 21.81 20.84 8.35
CA VAL A 194 20.74 21.51 7.60
C VAL A 194 21.34 22.42 6.52
N GLY A 195 20.65 22.56 5.40
CA GLY A 195 20.95 23.56 4.37
C GLY A 195 20.72 25.00 4.88
N GLY A 196 21.26 25.99 4.17
CA GLY A 196 21.24 27.39 4.60
C GLY A 196 19.84 28.02 4.61
N GLY A 197 18.92 27.51 3.80
CA GLY A 197 17.53 27.94 3.67
C GLY A 197 16.57 27.19 4.58
N VAL A 198 17.03 26.16 5.31
CA VAL A 198 16.18 25.40 6.22
C VAL A 198 15.74 26.26 7.40
N THR A 199 14.43 26.27 7.67
CA THR A 199 13.85 27.06 8.77
C THR A 199 13.09 26.25 9.80
N LYS A 200 12.62 25.04 9.45
CA LYS A 200 11.77 24.23 10.34
C LYS A 200 12.53 23.37 11.34
N PHE A 201 13.77 23.03 11.03
CA PHE A 201 14.58 22.06 11.78
C PHE A 201 15.99 22.58 12.05
N LYS A 202 16.63 22.02 13.07
CA LYS A 202 18.03 22.26 13.41
C LYS A 202 18.71 20.98 13.85
N ALA A 203 20.05 20.98 13.86
CA ALA A 203 20.83 19.86 14.39
C ALA A 203 20.41 19.51 15.83
N GLY A 204 20.27 18.22 16.12
CA GLY A 204 19.79 17.69 17.38
C GLY A 204 18.27 17.44 17.45
N ASP A 205 17.48 17.96 16.52
CA ASP A 205 16.04 17.68 16.47
C ASP A 205 15.79 16.19 16.16
N THR A 206 14.81 15.59 16.85
CA THR A 206 14.34 14.24 16.53
C THR A 206 13.23 14.32 15.48
N VAL A 207 13.41 13.60 14.38
CA VAL A 207 12.58 13.74 13.18
C VAL A 207 12.21 12.39 12.57
N GLY A 208 11.13 12.40 11.79
CA GLY A 208 10.65 11.26 11.02
C GLY A 208 10.65 11.53 9.51
N VAL A 209 10.79 10.47 8.72
CA VAL A 209 10.60 10.48 7.25
C VAL A 209 9.70 9.31 6.88
N GLY A 210 8.60 9.60 6.18
CA GLY A 210 7.59 8.62 5.79
C GLY A 210 7.81 8.03 4.41
N TYR A 211 6.71 7.77 3.70
CA TYR A 211 6.67 7.01 2.44
C TYR A 211 7.25 7.74 1.22
N PHE A 212 7.27 9.08 1.22
CA PHE A 212 7.76 9.89 0.12
C PHE A 212 8.64 11.05 0.61
N VAL A 213 9.58 11.47 -0.24
CA VAL A 213 10.60 12.51 0.02
C VAL A 213 10.52 13.68 -0.97
N GLY A 214 9.54 13.66 -1.88
CA GLY A 214 9.39 14.66 -2.92
C GLY A 214 8.04 14.60 -3.62
N SER A 215 7.68 15.70 -4.29
CA SER A 215 6.55 15.82 -5.20
C SER A 215 6.80 17.00 -6.16
N CYS A 216 5.91 17.26 -7.12
CA CYS A 216 6.09 18.38 -8.04
C CYS A 216 5.89 19.77 -7.39
N ARG A 217 5.32 19.84 -6.18
CA ARG A 217 5.02 21.06 -5.40
C ARG A 217 4.07 22.08 -6.06
N SER A 218 3.62 21.86 -7.30
CA SER A 218 2.92 22.87 -8.10
C SER A 218 1.55 22.44 -8.63
N CYS A 219 1.20 21.15 -8.59
CA CYS A 219 -0.13 20.69 -9.02
C CYS A 219 -1.19 20.96 -7.95
N ASP A 220 -2.47 20.89 -8.33
CA ASP A 220 -3.61 21.10 -7.43
C ASP A 220 -3.54 20.25 -6.16
N SER A 221 -3.18 18.97 -6.28
CA SER A 221 -3.01 18.09 -5.11
C SER A 221 -1.96 18.65 -4.15
N CYS A 222 -0.81 19.09 -4.64
CA CYS A 222 0.22 19.69 -3.79
C CYS A 222 -0.24 21.03 -3.20
N GLY A 223 -0.91 21.88 -3.99
CA GLY A 223 -1.44 23.17 -3.54
C GLY A 223 -2.50 23.05 -2.45
N GLN A 224 -3.18 21.91 -2.37
CA GLN A 224 -4.17 21.58 -1.35
C GLN A 224 -3.62 20.77 -0.16
N GLY A 225 -2.29 20.57 -0.07
CA GLY A 225 -1.67 19.76 0.99
C GLY A 225 -1.97 18.25 0.89
N ASN A 226 -2.18 17.77 -0.33
CA ASN A 226 -2.44 16.38 -0.71
C ASN A 226 -1.33 15.84 -1.63
N GLU A 227 -0.07 16.19 -1.36
CA GLU A 227 1.09 15.82 -2.17
C GLU A 227 1.33 14.30 -2.27
N ASN A 228 0.77 13.51 -1.36
CA ASN A 228 0.70 12.05 -1.43
C ASN A 228 -0.10 11.54 -2.64
N TYR A 229 -0.96 12.37 -3.24
CA TYR A 229 -1.68 12.07 -4.49
C TYR A 229 -1.07 12.78 -5.72
N CYS A 230 0.13 13.34 -5.59
CA CYS A 230 0.84 13.91 -6.72
C CYS A 230 1.26 12.82 -7.71
N ALA A 231 0.99 13.01 -9.00
CA ALA A 231 1.47 12.10 -10.05
C ALA A 231 3.01 12.08 -10.16
N GLY A 232 3.69 13.13 -9.68
CA GLY A 232 5.15 13.24 -9.61
C GLY A 232 5.71 12.99 -8.22
N VAL A 233 5.07 12.16 -7.40
CA VAL A 233 5.58 11.79 -6.06
C VAL A 233 6.91 11.05 -6.18
N VAL A 234 7.86 11.38 -5.29
CA VAL A 234 9.15 10.71 -5.19
C VAL A 234 9.15 9.85 -3.92
N LEU A 235 9.14 8.53 -4.09
CA LEU A 235 9.13 7.58 -2.97
C LEU A 235 10.46 7.62 -2.20
N THR A 236 10.41 7.38 -0.89
CA THR A 236 11.58 7.34 0.00
C THR A 236 12.57 6.23 -0.38
N SER A 237 12.03 5.09 -0.85
CA SER A 237 12.79 3.97 -1.38
C SER A 237 12.27 3.61 -2.78
N ASN A 238 13.17 3.28 -3.70
CA ASN A 238 12.85 2.85 -5.06
C ASN A 238 12.01 3.88 -5.86
N GLY A 239 12.05 5.15 -5.47
CA GLY A 239 11.49 6.28 -6.21
C GLY A 239 12.52 6.84 -7.20
N VAL A 240 12.06 7.57 -8.22
CA VAL A 240 12.95 8.27 -9.15
C VAL A 240 12.93 9.75 -8.81
N ASP A 241 14.07 10.27 -8.39
CA ASP A 241 14.20 11.70 -8.11
C ASP A 241 14.72 12.45 -9.34
N ALA A 242 13.81 12.71 -10.29
CA ALA A 242 14.14 13.34 -11.57
C ALA A 242 14.78 14.73 -11.41
N ALA A 243 14.39 15.46 -10.36
CA ALA A 243 14.95 16.77 -10.04
C ALA A 243 16.40 16.70 -9.53
N HIS A 244 16.91 15.50 -9.22
CA HIS A 244 18.21 15.28 -8.57
C HIS A 244 19.05 14.21 -9.30
N GLY A 245 19.04 14.25 -10.63
CA GLY A 245 19.84 13.37 -11.47
C GLY A 245 19.19 12.03 -11.80
N GLY A 246 17.93 11.81 -11.40
CA GLY A 246 17.13 10.65 -11.82
C GLY A 246 17.59 9.31 -11.24
N THR A 247 18.46 9.32 -10.23
CA THR A 247 18.88 8.09 -9.55
C THR A 247 17.78 7.56 -8.64
N ALA A 248 17.73 6.24 -8.49
CA ALA A 248 16.75 5.60 -7.61
C ALA A 248 17.03 5.93 -6.14
N THR A 249 16.03 6.44 -5.44
CA THR A 249 16.12 6.78 -4.01
C THR A 249 16.41 5.54 -3.16
N LYS A 250 17.17 5.74 -2.08
CA LYS A 250 17.61 4.71 -1.14
C LYS A 250 16.97 4.97 0.23
N GLY A 251 16.28 3.98 0.79
CA GLY A 251 15.50 4.12 2.01
C GLY A 251 16.31 4.15 3.30
N GLY A 252 15.59 3.93 4.41
CA GLY A 252 16.09 4.00 5.78
C GLY A 252 16.85 2.79 6.30
N PHE A 253 17.05 1.73 5.50
CA PHE A 253 17.95 0.62 5.85
C PHE A 253 19.42 1.04 5.63
N SER A 254 19.77 2.24 6.09
CA SER A 254 21.07 2.89 5.94
C SER A 254 21.32 3.85 7.10
N ASP A 255 22.59 4.18 7.33
CA ASP A 255 23.05 5.03 8.43
C ASP A 255 22.59 6.50 8.35
N VAL A 256 22.48 7.05 7.15
CA VAL A 256 22.14 8.46 6.91
C VAL A 256 21.16 8.62 5.76
N ILE A 257 20.28 9.61 5.87
CA ILE A 257 19.39 10.06 4.78
C ILE A 257 19.40 11.59 4.67
N VAL A 258 19.22 12.11 3.46
CA VAL A 258 19.12 13.54 3.16
C VAL A 258 17.77 13.79 2.50
N VAL A 259 16.96 14.68 3.07
CA VAL A 259 15.56 14.90 2.68
C VAL A 259 15.22 16.40 2.79
N SER A 260 14.43 16.92 1.85
CA SER A 260 13.94 18.30 1.91
C SER A 260 13.08 18.51 3.16
N GLU A 261 13.24 19.65 3.85
CA GLU A 261 12.51 19.98 5.09
C GLU A 261 10.99 19.94 4.93
N HIS A 262 10.50 19.97 3.68
CA HIS A 262 9.08 19.86 3.35
C HIS A 262 8.50 18.46 3.58
N TYR A 263 9.32 17.42 3.68
CA TYR A 263 8.93 16.01 3.83
C TYR A 263 9.47 15.37 5.11
N VAL A 264 10.09 16.19 5.96
CA VAL A 264 10.56 15.79 7.28
C VAL A 264 9.49 16.14 8.31
N LEU A 265 9.26 15.23 9.24
CA LEU A 265 8.24 15.32 10.29
C LEU A 265 8.91 15.55 11.63
N ARG A 266 8.31 16.38 12.49
CA ARG A 266 8.73 16.50 13.90
C ARG A 266 8.13 15.34 14.69
N VAL A 267 8.99 14.58 15.38
CA VAL A 267 8.54 13.57 16.34
C VAL A 267 8.30 14.25 17.68
N PRO A 268 7.07 14.19 18.25
CA PRO A 268 6.80 14.76 19.55
C PRO A 268 7.65 14.17 20.67
N ASP A 269 8.03 15.02 21.62
CA ASP A 269 8.75 14.59 22.82
C ASP A 269 7.93 13.56 23.62
N GLY A 270 8.60 12.56 24.18
CA GLY A 270 7.99 11.52 25.02
C GLY A 270 7.43 10.31 24.26
N LEU A 271 7.35 10.34 22.93
CA LEU A 271 7.09 9.12 22.16
C LEU A 271 8.34 8.24 22.08
N ALA A 272 8.18 6.94 22.31
CA ALA A 272 9.24 5.97 22.09
C ALA A 272 9.56 5.89 20.59
N LEU A 273 10.82 6.13 20.22
CA LEU A 273 11.23 6.35 18.82
C LEU A 273 11.07 5.11 17.95
N ASP A 274 11.39 3.95 18.51
CA ASP A 274 11.17 2.64 17.90
C ASP A 274 9.68 2.39 17.59
N ARG A 275 8.80 2.67 18.55
CA ARG A 275 7.34 2.53 18.41
C ARG A 275 6.71 3.59 17.51
N THR A 276 7.41 4.70 17.28
CA THR A 276 6.97 5.80 16.41
C THR A 276 7.23 5.50 14.94
N ALA A 277 8.34 4.84 14.61
CA ALA A 277 8.72 4.53 13.24
C ALA A 277 7.57 3.92 12.41
N PRO A 278 6.86 2.86 12.87
CA PRO A 278 5.74 2.29 12.13
C PRO A 278 4.53 3.21 11.93
N LEU A 279 4.39 4.27 12.73
CA LEU A 279 3.30 5.23 12.59
C LEU A 279 3.45 6.07 11.31
N LEU A 280 4.68 6.26 10.82
CA LEU A 280 5.00 7.06 9.62
C LEU A 280 4.49 6.42 8.31
N CYS A 281 4.01 5.17 8.38
CA CYS A 281 3.31 4.49 7.32
C CYS A 281 1.96 3.96 7.82
N ALA A 282 1.92 2.90 8.64
CA ALA A 282 0.63 2.33 9.07
C ALA A 282 -0.22 3.31 9.88
N GLY A 283 0.40 4.13 10.73
CA GLY A 283 -0.34 5.09 11.56
C GLY A 283 -1.08 6.10 10.71
N VAL A 284 -0.37 6.79 9.82
CA VAL A 284 -1.01 7.78 8.93
C VAL A 284 -2.00 7.14 7.96
N THR A 285 -1.74 5.93 7.45
CA THR A 285 -2.63 5.20 6.54
C THR A 285 -3.99 4.88 7.16
N VAL A 286 -4.06 4.65 8.47
CA VAL A 286 -5.34 4.39 9.16
C VAL A 286 -5.93 5.66 9.78
N TYR A 287 -5.09 6.62 10.17
CA TYR A 287 -5.54 7.90 10.73
C TYR A 287 -6.18 8.81 9.69
N SER A 288 -5.54 9.02 8.54
CA SER A 288 -6.02 9.93 7.49
C SER A 288 -7.44 9.61 6.99
N PRO A 289 -7.81 8.34 6.70
CA PRO A 289 -9.16 8.03 6.29
C PRO A 289 -10.16 8.14 7.44
N MET A 290 -9.75 7.88 8.69
CA MET A 290 -10.60 8.13 9.86
C MET A 290 -10.98 9.61 9.94
N MET A 291 -10.02 10.51 9.76
CA MET A 291 -10.27 11.95 9.72
C MET A 291 -11.13 12.35 8.52
N ARG A 292 -10.77 11.91 7.31
CA ARG A 292 -11.43 12.31 6.06
C ARG A 292 -12.90 11.89 5.99
N HIS A 293 -13.24 10.73 6.53
CA HIS A 293 -14.60 10.20 6.50
C HIS A 293 -15.35 10.42 7.83
N GLY A 294 -14.81 11.24 8.73
CA GLY A 294 -15.42 11.54 10.02
C GLY A 294 -15.58 10.32 10.94
N LEU A 295 -14.74 9.31 10.80
CA LEU A 295 -14.67 8.12 11.67
C LEU A 295 -13.70 8.37 12.83
N ASN A 296 -13.89 9.49 13.53
CA ASN A 296 -12.99 9.99 14.57
C ASN A 296 -13.76 10.61 15.76
N ALA A 297 -15.03 10.26 15.92
CA ALA A 297 -15.92 10.85 16.92
C ALA A 297 -16.31 9.82 18.00
N PRO A 298 -16.37 10.21 19.29
CA PRO A 298 -16.84 9.34 20.35
C PRO A 298 -18.23 8.75 20.07
N GLY A 299 -18.43 7.50 20.46
CA GLY A 299 -19.71 6.79 20.27
C GLY A 299 -19.95 6.23 18.87
N LYS A 300 -19.14 6.58 17.86
CA LYS A 300 -19.16 5.86 16.57
C LYS A 300 -18.64 4.43 16.75
N HIS A 301 -19.10 3.53 15.88
CA HIS A 301 -18.70 2.12 15.87
C HIS A 301 -17.84 1.81 14.64
N LEU A 302 -16.57 1.52 14.89
CA LEU A 302 -15.57 1.16 13.89
C LEU A 302 -15.40 -0.36 13.78
N GLY A 303 -15.47 -0.89 12.58
CA GLY A 303 -14.95 -2.23 12.25
C GLY A 303 -13.50 -2.16 11.78
N VAL A 304 -12.64 -3.05 12.25
CA VAL A 304 -11.27 -3.19 11.76
C VAL A 304 -11.08 -4.61 11.21
N VAL A 305 -10.89 -4.75 9.91
CA VAL A 305 -10.74 -6.05 9.26
C VAL A 305 -9.27 -6.40 9.13
N GLY A 306 -8.90 -7.54 9.70
CA GLY A 306 -7.50 -7.94 9.82
C GLY A 306 -6.82 -7.33 11.05
N LEU A 307 -6.00 -8.13 11.72
CA LEU A 307 -5.25 -7.71 12.91
C LEU A 307 -3.76 -8.02 12.69
N GLY A 308 -3.13 -7.11 11.95
CA GLY A 308 -1.70 -7.12 11.62
C GLY A 308 -1.09 -5.73 11.81
N GLY A 309 -0.12 -5.37 10.97
CA GLY A 309 0.61 -4.10 11.08
C GLY A 309 -0.26 -2.84 11.02
N LEU A 310 -1.26 -2.78 10.13
CA LEU A 310 -2.20 -1.65 10.07
C LEU A 310 -3.34 -1.83 11.07
N GLY A 311 -3.92 -3.04 11.14
CA GLY A 311 -5.08 -3.32 11.99
C GLY A 311 -4.86 -3.00 13.47
N HIS A 312 -3.71 -3.38 14.06
CA HIS A 312 -3.47 -3.08 15.47
C HIS A 312 -3.37 -1.58 15.75
N VAL A 313 -2.80 -0.80 14.82
CA VAL A 313 -2.73 0.67 14.93
C VAL A 313 -4.11 1.29 14.73
N ALA A 314 -4.93 0.77 13.80
CA ALA A 314 -6.30 1.22 13.61
C ALA A 314 -7.15 1.03 14.87
N VAL A 315 -6.99 -0.09 15.58
CA VAL A 315 -7.65 -0.32 16.88
C VAL A 315 -7.25 0.76 17.87
N LYS A 316 -5.94 1.03 18.03
CA LYS A 316 -5.44 2.04 18.96
C LYS A 316 -5.97 3.45 18.68
N PHE A 317 -5.97 3.88 17.41
CA PHE A 317 -6.55 5.18 17.04
C PHE A 317 -8.06 5.23 17.28
N GLY A 318 -8.81 4.19 16.86
CA GLY A 318 -10.25 4.12 17.09
C GLY A 318 -10.61 4.23 18.58
N LYS A 319 -9.87 3.52 19.45
CA LYS A 319 -10.05 3.62 20.91
C LYS A 319 -9.69 4.99 21.46
N ALA A 320 -8.61 5.61 20.98
CA ALA A 320 -8.22 6.96 21.40
C ALA A 320 -9.22 8.04 20.96
N PHE A 321 -9.93 7.84 19.84
CA PHE A 321 -11.06 8.69 19.43
C PHE A 321 -12.34 8.48 20.26
N GLY A 322 -12.35 7.54 21.21
CA GLY A 322 -13.53 7.20 22.00
C GLY A 322 -14.59 6.41 21.24
N MET A 323 -14.20 5.71 20.18
CA MET A 323 -15.10 4.86 19.40
C MET A 323 -15.29 3.50 20.07
N LYS A 324 -16.41 2.86 19.76
CA LYS A 324 -16.54 1.40 19.90
C LYS A 324 -15.78 0.76 18.75
N VAL A 325 -14.86 -0.16 19.03
CA VAL A 325 -14.03 -0.83 18.03
C VAL A 325 -14.31 -2.34 18.04
N THR A 326 -14.66 -2.88 16.89
CA THR A 326 -14.82 -4.33 16.69
C THR A 326 -13.78 -4.83 15.70
N VAL A 327 -12.95 -5.78 16.13
CA VAL A 327 -12.01 -6.46 15.24
C VAL A 327 -12.71 -7.58 14.49
N ILE A 328 -12.51 -7.67 13.19
CA ILE A 328 -13.07 -8.69 12.31
C ILE A 328 -11.93 -9.53 11.76
N SER A 329 -11.94 -10.84 12.01
CA SER A 329 -10.84 -11.73 11.62
C SER A 329 -11.33 -13.10 11.19
N THR A 330 -10.51 -13.81 10.40
CA THR A 330 -10.72 -15.23 10.10
C THR A 330 -10.13 -16.15 11.17
N SER A 331 -9.28 -15.63 12.07
CA SER A 331 -8.52 -16.40 13.07
C SER A 331 -9.08 -16.17 14.48
N PRO A 332 -9.86 -17.10 15.05
CA PRO A 332 -10.42 -16.96 16.39
C PRO A 332 -9.37 -16.77 17.48
N SER A 333 -8.15 -17.29 17.27
CA SER A 333 -7.02 -17.16 18.19
C SER A 333 -6.58 -15.71 18.45
N LYS A 334 -6.93 -14.76 17.58
CA LYS A 334 -6.61 -13.34 17.76
C LYS A 334 -7.59 -12.60 18.69
N ARG A 335 -8.64 -13.26 19.19
CA ARG A 335 -9.66 -12.62 20.05
C ARG A 335 -9.06 -12.06 21.32
N GLN A 336 -8.28 -12.87 22.04
CA GLN A 336 -7.71 -12.47 23.32
C GLN A 336 -6.81 -11.26 23.16
N GLU A 337 -5.92 -11.31 22.17
CA GLU A 337 -5.00 -10.22 21.86
C GLU A 337 -5.75 -8.93 21.45
N ALA A 338 -6.79 -9.05 20.61
CA ALA A 338 -7.60 -7.91 20.20
C ALA A 338 -8.30 -7.21 21.38
N VAL A 339 -8.93 -7.98 22.27
CA VAL A 339 -9.77 -7.43 23.34
C VAL A 339 -8.92 -7.03 24.54
N GLU A 340 -8.05 -7.91 25.02
CA GLU A 340 -7.31 -7.70 26.27
C GLU A 340 -6.08 -6.81 26.09
N HIS A 341 -5.36 -6.95 24.96
CA HIS A 341 -4.07 -6.26 24.78
C HIS A 341 -4.23 -4.96 24.00
N LEU A 342 -5.06 -4.96 22.94
CA LEU A 342 -5.30 -3.77 22.13
C LEU A 342 -6.54 -2.97 22.57
N GLY A 343 -7.38 -3.52 23.44
CA GLY A 343 -8.54 -2.84 24.00
C GLY A 343 -9.73 -2.72 23.04
N ALA A 344 -9.84 -3.60 22.03
CA ALA A 344 -11.05 -3.67 21.21
C ALA A 344 -12.27 -4.06 22.07
N ASP A 345 -13.43 -3.48 21.79
CA ASP A 345 -14.65 -3.73 22.55
C ASP A 345 -15.31 -5.06 22.17
N ASP A 346 -15.06 -5.54 20.96
CA ASP A 346 -15.62 -6.81 20.48
C ASP A 346 -14.74 -7.44 19.38
N PHE A 347 -15.01 -8.71 19.09
CA PHE A 347 -14.31 -9.48 18.07
C PHE A 347 -15.28 -10.41 17.33
N LEU A 348 -15.31 -10.29 16.00
CA LEU A 348 -16.12 -11.10 15.10
C LEU A 348 -15.25 -12.05 14.28
N VAL A 349 -15.66 -13.31 14.22
CA VAL A 349 -15.10 -14.28 13.28
C VAL A 349 -15.83 -14.15 11.96
N SER A 350 -15.16 -13.69 10.89
CA SER A 350 -15.79 -13.40 9.60
C SER A 350 -16.38 -14.63 8.89
N ARG A 351 -15.99 -15.84 9.33
CA ARG A 351 -16.52 -17.12 8.84
C ARG A 351 -17.71 -17.64 9.67
N ASP A 352 -18.03 -17.00 10.79
CA ASP A 352 -19.17 -17.34 11.62
C ASP A 352 -20.40 -16.53 11.16
N ALA A 353 -21.33 -17.20 10.48
CA ALA A 353 -22.50 -16.56 9.89
C ALA A 353 -23.44 -15.96 10.94
N GLU A 354 -23.54 -16.56 12.13
CA GLU A 354 -24.44 -16.08 13.19
C GLU A 354 -23.87 -14.81 13.83
N GLN A 355 -22.56 -14.78 14.11
CA GLN A 355 -21.89 -13.56 14.59
C GLN A 355 -22.02 -12.40 13.58
N MET A 356 -21.76 -12.68 12.30
CA MET A 356 -21.85 -11.67 11.24
C MET A 356 -23.29 -11.15 11.07
N LYS A 357 -24.29 -12.04 11.16
CA LYS A 357 -25.71 -11.66 11.09
C LYS A 357 -26.14 -10.81 12.28
N ALA A 358 -25.69 -11.16 13.49
CA ALA A 358 -26.01 -10.40 14.71
C ALA A 358 -25.43 -8.98 14.70
N ALA A 359 -24.30 -8.78 14.02
CA ALA A 359 -23.63 -7.48 13.89
C ALA A 359 -24.05 -6.68 12.63
N ALA A 360 -25.03 -7.16 11.86
CA ALA A 360 -25.48 -6.49 10.64
C ALA A 360 -26.01 -5.08 10.93
N GLY A 361 -25.58 -4.10 10.11
CA GLY A 361 -26.06 -2.71 10.23
C GLY A 361 -25.63 -1.97 11.51
N THR A 362 -24.54 -2.38 12.16
CA THR A 362 -24.11 -1.81 13.46
C THR A 362 -22.96 -0.81 13.34
N MET A 363 -22.13 -0.91 12.30
CA MET A 363 -20.89 -0.14 12.20
C MET A 363 -21.07 1.14 11.38
N ASP A 364 -20.55 2.26 11.87
CA ASP A 364 -20.52 3.54 11.15
C ASP A 364 -19.47 3.54 10.04
N GLY A 365 -18.41 2.77 10.21
CA GLY A 365 -17.41 2.57 9.16
C GLY A 365 -16.50 1.39 9.42
N ILE A 366 -15.76 1.00 8.39
CA ILE A 366 -14.82 -0.13 8.41
C ILE A 366 -13.49 0.32 7.83
N ILE A 367 -12.37 0.03 8.53
CA ILE A 367 -11.03 0.06 7.94
C ILE A 367 -10.63 -1.38 7.59
N ASP A 368 -10.47 -1.65 6.31
CA ASP A 368 -10.06 -2.96 5.81
C ASP A 368 -8.56 -2.99 5.50
N THR A 369 -7.84 -3.77 6.32
CA THR A 369 -6.38 -3.84 6.31
C THR A 369 -5.84 -5.14 5.69
N VAL A 370 -6.70 -5.96 5.08
CA VAL A 370 -6.31 -7.29 4.61
C VAL A 370 -5.62 -7.20 3.25
N SER A 371 -4.34 -7.60 3.20
CA SER A 371 -3.55 -7.64 1.95
C SER A 371 -3.77 -8.88 1.09
N ALA A 372 -4.57 -9.85 1.57
CA ALA A 372 -4.97 -11.02 0.78
C ALA A 372 -6.36 -10.81 0.16
N TRP A 373 -6.63 -11.49 -0.95
CA TRP A 373 -7.98 -11.49 -1.52
C TRP A 373 -8.99 -12.04 -0.51
N HIS A 374 -10.14 -11.38 -0.39
CA HIS A 374 -11.25 -11.80 0.45
C HIS A 374 -12.58 -11.15 -0.02
N PRO A 375 -13.74 -11.74 0.29
CA PRO A 375 -15.02 -11.18 -0.09
C PRO A 375 -15.40 -9.99 0.79
N ILE A 376 -15.76 -8.86 0.17
CA ILE A 376 -16.15 -7.64 0.90
C ILE A 376 -17.65 -7.54 1.20
N THR A 377 -18.50 -8.27 0.46
CA THR A 377 -19.96 -8.24 0.65
C THR A 377 -20.42 -8.53 2.08
N PRO A 378 -19.88 -9.54 2.80
CA PRO A 378 -20.26 -9.78 4.20
C PRO A 378 -19.85 -8.62 5.12
N LEU A 379 -18.74 -7.95 4.81
CA LEU A 379 -18.26 -6.79 5.58
C LEU A 379 -19.16 -5.58 5.34
N LEU A 380 -19.59 -5.35 4.09
CA LEU A 380 -20.55 -4.29 3.76
C LEU A 380 -21.87 -4.47 4.53
N ALA A 381 -22.32 -5.70 4.77
CA ALA A 381 -23.54 -5.97 5.54
C ALA A 381 -23.45 -5.51 7.00
N LEU A 382 -22.25 -5.45 7.59
CA LEU A 382 -22.03 -4.96 8.96
C LEU A 382 -22.23 -3.45 9.10
N MET A 383 -22.12 -2.70 7.99
CA MET A 383 -22.24 -1.25 8.03
C MET A 383 -23.70 -0.79 8.07
N LYS A 384 -23.94 0.27 8.85
CA LYS A 384 -25.17 1.08 8.82
C LYS A 384 -25.42 1.65 7.40
N PRO A 385 -26.65 2.08 7.10
CA PRO A 385 -26.88 2.98 5.96
C PRO A 385 -25.94 4.20 6.05
N LEU A 386 -25.44 4.66 4.90
CA LEU A 386 -24.47 5.75 4.75
C LEU A 386 -23.10 5.47 5.41
N GLY A 387 -22.84 4.24 5.86
CA GLY A 387 -21.55 3.84 6.39
C GLY A 387 -20.45 3.82 5.33
N GLN A 388 -19.21 4.01 5.78
CA GLN A 388 -18.04 4.09 4.91
C GLN A 388 -17.06 2.94 5.17
N MET A 389 -16.78 2.15 4.14
CA MET A 389 -15.65 1.23 4.12
C MET A 389 -14.44 1.93 3.48
N VAL A 390 -13.28 1.83 4.12
CA VAL A 390 -12.01 2.28 3.54
C VAL A 390 -11.05 1.12 3.44
N VAL A 391 -10.68 0.79 2.21
CA VAL A 391 -9.75 -0.28 1.87
C VAL A 391 -8.34 0.29 1.83
N VAL A 392 -7.48 -0.20 2.70
CA VAL A 392 -6.05 0.15 2.76
C VAL A 392 -5.14 -1.06 2.56
N GLY A 393 -5.70 -2.27 2.59
CA GLY A 393 -5.03 -3.47 2.10
C GLY A 393 -5.00 -3.52 0.56
N VAL A 394 -3.90 -4.01 0.00
CA VAL A 394 -3.71 -4.10 -1.46
C VAL A 394 -3.60 -5.57 -1.88
N PRO A 395 -4.73 -6.26 -2.12
CA PRO A 395 -4.71 -7.64 -2.61
C PRO A 395 -4.21 -7.71 -4.05
N ASN A 396 -3.54 -8.81 -4.39
CA ASN A 396 -3.05 -9.09 -5.75
C ASN A 396 -4.16 -9.47 -6.75
N LYS A 397 -5.41 -9.59 -6.29
CA LYS A 397 -6.59 -9.88 -7.12
C LYS A 397 -7.64 -8.79 -6.89
N PRO A 398 -8.38 -8.38 -7.94
CA PRO A 398 -9.49 -7.43 -7.79
C PRO A 398 -10.52 -7.89 -6.75
N LEU A 399 -11.02 -6.94 -5.97
CA LEU A 399 -12.16 -7.16 -5.07
C LEU A 399 -13.46 -7.07 -5.88
N GLU A 400 -14.40 -7.98 -5.60
CA GLU A 400 -15.71 -7.98 -6.23
C GLU A 400 -16.68 -7.13 -5.41
N LEU A 401 -17.24 -6.09 -6.03
CA LEU A 401 -18.20 -5.18 -5.41
C LEU A 401 -19.59 -5.32 -6.03
N PRO A 402 -20.51 -6.10 -5.43
CA PRO A 402 -21.88 -6.14 -5.91
C PRO A 402 -22.59 -4.81 -5.65
N VAL A 403 -23.06 -4.14 -6.70
CA VAL A 403 -23.69 -2.82 -6.62
C VAL A 403 -24.92 -2.81 -5.70
N TYR A 404 -25.66 -3.92 -5.64
CA TYR A 404 -26.80 -4.07 -4.73
C TYR A 404 -26.39 -4.04 -3.24
N ALA A 405 -25.12 -4.31 -2.91
CA ALA A 405 -24.64 -4.26 -1.53
C ALA A 405 -24.42 -2.82 -1.04
N ILE A 406 -24.34 -1.84 -1.95
CA ILE A 406 -24.09 -0.43 -1.62
C ILE A 406 -25.30 0.48 -1.89
N VAL A 407 -26.03 0.28 -2.99
CA VAL A 407 -27.10 1.21 -3.43
C VAL A 407 -28.25 1.33 -2.41
N PRO A 408 -28.86 0.24 -1.91
CA PRO A 408 -30.01 0.35 -0.99
C PRO A 408 -29.68 1.05 0.33
N GLY A 409 -28.42 0.93 0.79
CA GLY A 409 -27.95 1.56 2.02
C GLY A 409 -27.18 2.86 1.80
N GLY A 410 -26.99 3.32 0.56
CA GLY A 410 -26.13 4.46 0.24
C GLY A 410 -24.71 4.33 0.80
N LYS A 411 -24.13 3.13 0.82
CA LYS A 411 -22.84 2.85 1.47
C LYS A 411 -21.67 3.30 0.60
N GLY A 412 -20.64 3.85 1.24
CA GLY A 412 -19.40 4.25 0.60
C GLY A 412 -18.33 3.16 0.62
N VAL A 413 -17.57 3.04 -0.47
CA VAL A 413 -16.31 2.28 -0.53
C VAL A 413 -15.24 3.20 -1.10
N ALA A 414 -14.16 3.41 -0.37
CA ALA A 414 -13.06 4.28 -0.75
C ALA A 414 -11.72 3.58 -0.55
N GLY A 415 -10.70 4.03 -1.28
CA GLY A 415 -9.31 3.70 -1.01
C GLY A 415 -8.59 4.86 -0.31
N ASN A 416 -7.52 4.57 0.40
CA ASN A 416 -6.60 5.58 0.91
C ASN A 416 -5.15 5.12 0.69
N SER A 417 -4.30 6.04 0.23
CA SER A 417 -2.84 5.83 0.23
C SER A 417 -2.31 6.05 1.65
N VAL A 418 -1.01 6.26 1.82
CA VAL A 418 -0.55 7.01 3.01
C VAL A 418 -1.17 8.42 3.03
N GLY A 419 -1.08 9.13 4.17
CA GLY A 419 -1.50 10.53 4.26
C GLY A 419 -0.47 11.53 3.71
N SER A 420 -0.86 12.80 3.67
CA SER A 420 0.07 13.90 3.39
C SER A 420 1.06 14.11 4.54
N VAL A 421 2.06 14.97 4.35
CA VAL A 421 2.95 15.44 5.42
C VAL A 421 2.13 16.14 6.52
N GLY A 422 1.09 16.88 6.13
CA GLY A 422 0.15 17.49 7.07
C GLY A 422 -0.62 16.45 7.89
N ASP A 423 -1.17 15.42 7.24
CA ASP A 423 -1.85 14.31 7.91
C ASP A 423 -0.90 13.55 8.85
N CYS A 424 0.33 13.27 8.39
CA CYS A 424 1.38 12.63 9.19
C CYS A 424 1.72 13.45 10.44
N GLN A 425 1.91 14.76 10.30
CA GLN A 425 2.27 15.62 11.43
C GLN A 425 1.12 15.68 12.45
N ALA A 426 -0.13 15.85 11.99
CA ALA A 426 -1.31 15.83 12.85
C ALA A 426 -1.49 14.47 13.56
N MET A 427 -1.24 13.37 12.85
CA MET A 427 -1.27 12.02 13.40
C MET A 427 -0.21 11.84 14.51
N LEU A 428 1.03 12.28 14.29
CA LEU A 428 2.09 12.19 15.30
C LEU A 428 1.75 13.02 16.53
N GLU A 429 1.24 14.24 16.36
CA GLU A 429 0.81 15.09 17.47
C GLU A 429 -0.33 14.46 18.28
N PHE A 430 -1.32 13.87 17.61
CA PHE A 430 -2.38 13.11 18.26
C PHE A 430 -1.81 11.90 19.02
N ALA A 431 -0.92 11.14 18.38
CA ALA A 431 -0.26 10.00 18.99
C ALA A 431 0.53 10.40 20.24
N GLY A 432 1.26 11.52 20.21
CA GLY A 432 1.98 12.08 21.35
C GLY A 432 1.05 12.44 22.51
N LYS A 433 -0.07 13.12 22.23
CA LYS A 433 -1.06 13.52 23.24
C LYS A 433 -1.75 12.32 23.92
N HIS A 434 -1.91 11.22 23.19
CA HIS A 434 -2.64 10.04 23.66
C HIS A 434 -1.74 8.84 24.01
N GLY A 435 -0.41 9.01 23.95
CA GLY A 435 0.54 7.93 24.23
C GLY A 435 0.45 6.74 23.26
N ILE A 436 0.09 6.98 21.99
CA ILE A 436 -0.09 5.94 20.98
C ILE A 436 1.25 5.62 20.33
N GLY A 437 1.67 4.36 20.43
CA GLY A 437 2.79 3.80 19.67
C GLY A 437 2.40 2.44 19.08
N ALA A 438 3.13 2.00 18.06
CA ALA A 438 2.99 0.64 17.55
C ALA A 438 3.52 -0.39 18.56
N GLU A 439 3.00 -1.62 18.50
CA GLU A 439 3.64 -2.76 19.19
C GLU A 439 4.70 -3.35 18.27
N VAL A 440 5.95 -3.38 18.75
CA VAL A 440 7.12 -3.63 17.92
C VAL A 440 8.00 -4.73 18.49
N GLU A 441 8.60 -5.50 17.59
CA GLU A 441 9.78 -6.32 17.86
C GLU A 441 11.00 -5.60 17.29
N VAL A 442 11.87 -5.10 18.17
CA VAL A 442 13.09 -4.41 17.77
C VAL A 442 14.17 -5.43 17.45
N ILE A 443 14.76 -5.32 16.27
CA ILE A 443 15.80 -6.22 15.76
C ILE A 443 17.05 -5.44 15.35
N LYS A 444 18.17 -6.13 15.17
CA LYS A 444 19.38 -5.59 14.55
C LYS A 444 19.37 -5.83 13.04
N MET A 445 20.19 -5.09 12.30
CA MET A 445 20.26 -5.18 10.83
C MET A 445 20.70 -6.55 10.33
N ASP A 446 21.59 -7.24 11.05
CA ASP A 446 22.04 -8.60 10.69
C ASP A 446 20.90 -9.64 10.70
N TYR A 447 19.85 -9.42 11.49
CA TYR A 447 18.66 -10.27 11.55
C TYR A 447 17.62 -9.94 10.46
N VAL A 448 17.84 -8.92 9.61
CA VAL A 448 16.80 -8.37 8.72
C VAL A 448 16.24 -9.40 7.73
N ASN A 449 17.07 -10.30 7.18
CA ASN A 449 16.61 -11.33 6.24
C ASN A 449 15.68 -12.34 6.95
N THR A 450 16.02 -12.75 8.17
CA THR A 450 15.14 -13.61 8.99
C THR A 450 13.84 -12.90 9.34
N ALA A 451 13.89 -11.61 9.67
CA ALA A 451 12.69 -10.82 9.92
C ALA A 451 11.79 -10.70 8.68
N ILE A 452 12.37 -10.54 7.49
CA ILE A 452 11.64 -10.56 6.22
C ILE A 452 10.93 -11.90 5.99
N GLU A 453 11.61 -13.02 6.21
CA GLU A 453 11.00 -14.36 6.09
C GLU A 453 9.86 -14.56 7.10
N ARG A 454 10.01 -14.05 8.32
CA ARG A 454 8.96 -14.08 9.35
C ARG A 454 7.79 -13.17 8.98
N LEU A 455 8.06 -11.98 8.46
CA LEU A 455 7.04 -11.04 7.99
C LEU A 455 6.19 -11.65 6.87
N GLU A 456 6.82 -12.32 5.89
CA GLU A 456 6.13 -13.03 4.80
C GLU A 456 5.16 -14.10 5.34
N LYS A 457 5.51 -14.74 6.46
CA LYS A 457 4.67 -15.73 7.16
C LYS A 457 3.70 -15.12 8.18
N ASN A 458 3.65 -13.78 8.28
CA ASN A 458 2.90 -13.05 9.30
C ASN A 458 3.28 -13.45 10.75
N ASP A 459 4.53 -13.87 10.95
CA ASP A 459 5.12 -14.27 12.23
C ASP A 459 5.76 -13.06 12.95
N VAL A 460 4.92 -12.08 13.27
CA VAL A 460 5.30 -10.88 14.01
C VAL A 460 4.11 -10.37 14.81
N ARG A 461 4.37 -9.72 15.95
CA ARG A 461 3.38 -9.10 16.85
C ARG A 461 3.82 -7.68 17.23
N TYR A 462 3.52 -6.64 16.46
CA TYR A 462 2.82 -6.62 15.16
C TYR A 462 3.66 -6.01 14.04
N ARG A 463 4.81 -5.42 14.38
CA ARG A 463 5.74 -4.75 13.45
C ARG A 463 7.18 -5.08 13.84
N PHE A 464 8.05 -5.22 12.85
CA PHE A 464 9.49 -5.18 13.09
C PHE A 464 9.99 -3.75 12.99
N VAL A 465 10.97 -3.42 13.82
CA VAL A 465 11.73 -2.16 13.73
C VAL A 465 13.20 -2.49 13.84
N ILE A 466 13.99 -2.03 12.87
CA ILE A 466 15.43 -2.16 12.89
C ILE A 466 16.00 -1.04 13.75
N ASP A 467 16.77 -1.39 14.79
CA ASP A 467 17.69 -0.48 15.46
C ASP A 467 18.93 -0.28 14.59
N VAL A 468 18.84 0.70 13.68
CA VAL A 468 19.88 0.97 12.67
C VAL A 468 21.13 1.52 13.35
N ALA A 469 20.97 2.51 14.23
CA ALA A 469 22.11 3.15 14.89
C ALA A 469 22.86 2.21 15.84
N GLY A 470 22.17 1.23 16.44
CA GLY A 470 22.76 0.20 17.27
C GLY A 470 23.23 -1.03 16.50
N SER A 471 23.21 -1.03 15.17
CA SER A 471 23.64 -2.15 14.31
C SER A 471 25.00 -1.90 13.66
N ASN A 472 25.75 -2.97 13.37
CA ASN A 472 26.93 -2.88 12.50
C ASN A 472 26.52 -3.11 11.04
N LEU A 473 26.35 -2.03 10.29
CA LEU A 473 25.93 -2.13 8.88
C LEU A 473 27.03 -2.69 7.96
N GLY A 474 28.27 -2.76 8.42
CA GLY A 474 29.43 -3.21 7.63
C GLY A 474 29.77 -4.70 7.76
N SER A 475 29.25 -5.39 8.76
CA SER A 475 29.37 -6.85 8.87
C SER A 475 28.40 -7.54 7.93
N ALA A 476 28.87 -8.57 7.22
CA ALA A 476 27.98 -9.47 6.48
C ALA A 476 27.06 -10.22 7.46
N ALA A 477 25.79 -10.42 7.08
CA ALA A 477 24.83 -11.28 7.78
C ALA A 477 25.33 -12.73 7.85
#